data_AF-K8WJB0-F1
#
_entry.id   AF-K8WJB0-F1
#
_cell.length_a   1.000
_cell.length_b   1.000
_cell.length_c   1.000
_cell.angle_alpha   90.00
_cell.angle_beta   90.00
_cell.angle_gamma   90.00
#
_symmetry.space_group_name_H-M   'P 1'
#
loop_
_entity.id
_entity.type
_entity.pdbx_description
1 polymer ?
#
loop_
_entity_poly.entity_id
_entity_poly.type
_entity_poly.pdbx_seq_one_letter_code
_entity_poly.pdbx_strand_id
1 'polypeptide(L)'
;MWTIPAEREAIEGVKHSHRGSKMRTPHLVPLSRQAIEILKQIYQFSGNHELIFIGDHNPRKPMSENTVNNALRVMGYDTKTEVCGHGFRTMACSSLIESGLWSKDAVERQMSHQERNSVRAAYIHKAEHIEERRLMVQWWADYLDANRERHVGAFGFGR
;
A
#
# COMPACT_ATOMS: atom_id res chain seq x y z
N MET A 1 0.52 9.26 9.79
CA MET A 1 0.50 7.79 9.98
C MET A 1 -0.88 7.31 9.61
N TRP A 2 -1.02 6.20 8.89
CA TRP A 2 -2.31 5.58 8.61
C TRP A 2 -2.42 4.27 9.40
N THR A 3 -3.54 4.05 10.11
CA THR A 3 -3.75 2.81 10.86
C THR A 3 -4.85 2.00 10.19
N ILE A 4 -4.52 0.79 9.75
CA ILE A 4 -5.50 -0.18 9.30
C ILE A 4 -5.93 -0.98 10.54
N PRO A 5 -7.18 -0.86 11.00
CA PRO A 5 -7.63 -1.56 12.20
C PRO A 5 -7.66 -3.07 11.97
N ALA A 6 -7.66 -3.86 13.05
CA ALA A 6 -7.77 -5.31 12.98
C ALA A 6 -9.02 -5.77 12.23
N GLU A 7 -10.14 -5.11 12.53
CA GLU A 7 -11.47 -5.32 11.96
C GLU A 7 -12.13 -3.94 11.76
N ARG A 8 -13.22 -3.91 10.98
CA ARG A 8 -13.97 -2.69 10.67
C ARG A 8 -15.45 -2.92 10.92
N GLU A 9 -16.18 -1.83 11.12
CA GLU A 9 -17.64 -1.88 11.08
C GLU A 9 -18.11 -2.37 9.70
N ALA A 10 -19.04 -3.32 9.69
CA ALA A 10 -19.55 -3.88 8.46
C ALA A 10 -20.45 -2.85 7.75
N ILE A 11 -20.16 -2.59 6.48
CA ILE A 11 -21.04 -1.81 5.63
C ILE A 11 -22.17 -2.72 5.15
N GLU A 12 -23.41 -2.29 5.37
CA GLU A 12 -24.61 -3.04 5.02
C GLU A 12 -24.64 -3.39 3.51
N GLY A 13 -24.93 -4.65 3.21
CA GLY A 13 -25.02 -5.13 1.83
C GLY A 13 -23.68 -5.11 1.07
N VAL A 14 -22.54 -5.06 1.77
CA VAL A 14 -21.19 -5.18 1.19
C VAL A 14 -20.48 -6.40 1.79
N LYS A 15 -20.22 -7.41 0.95
CA LYS A 15 -19.55 -8.64 1.37
C LYS A 15 -18.13 -8.34 1.84
N HIS A 16 -17.72 -8.96 2.96
CA HIS A 16 -16.37 -8.85 3.52
C HIS A 16 -15.94 -7.44 3.98
N SER A 17 -16.87 -6.47 4.09
CA SER A 17 -16.58 -5.09 4.53
C SER A 17 -16.02 -4.99 5.95
N HIS A 18 -16.32 -5.97 6.81
CA HIS A 18 -15.80 -6.07 8.18
C HIS A 18 -14.28 -6.39 8.25
N ARG A 19 -13.66 -6.84 7.15
CA ARG A 19 -12.25 -7.24 7.16
C ARG A 19 -11.36 -6.00 7.31
N GLY A 20 -10.51 -6.03 8.33
CA GLY A 20 -9.45 -5.04 8.53
C GLY A 20 -8.10 -5.58 8.06
N SER A 21 -7.08 -5.42 8.90
CA SER A 21 -5.73 -5.92 8.65
C SER A 21 -5.72 -7.43 8.41
N LYS A 22 -4.83 -7.91 7.54
CA LYS A 22 -4.66 -9.34 7.23
C LYS A 22 -4.37 -10.18 8.49
N MET A 23 -3.70 -9.57 9.46
CA MET A 23 -3.19 -10.25 10.66
C MET A 23 -4.08 -10.09 11.90
N ARG A 24 -5.26 -9.46 11.75
CA ARG A 24 -6.19 -9.15 12.86
C ARG A 24 -5.53 -8.40 14.01
N THR A 25 -4.50 -7.62 13.70
CA THR A 25 -3.83 -6.68 14.60
C THR A 25 -3.68 -5.35 13.87
N PRO A 26 -3.82 -4.20 14.55
CA PRO A 26 -3.65 -2.90 13.90
C PRO A 26 -2.36 -2.84 13.08
N HIS A 27 -2.47 -2.46 11.80
CA HIS A 27 -1.32 -2.32 10.90
C HIS A 27 -1.05 -0.84 10.67
N LEU A 28 0.03 -0.35 11.25
CA LEU A 28 0.50 1.02 11.05
C LEU A 28 1.19 1.12 9.70
N VAL A 29 0.82 2.10 8.89
CA VAL A 29 1.33 2.36 7.53
C VAL A 29 1.79 3.81 7.45
N PRO A 30 3.11 4.07 7.44
CA PRO A 30 3.61 5.40 7.10
C PRO A 30 3.17 5.79 5.68
N LEU A 31 2.90 7.08 5.49
CA LEU A 31 2.54 7.64 4.18
C LEU A 31 3.66 8.58 3.74
N SER A 32 4.06 8.50 2.47
CA SER A 32 4.95 9.46 1.84
C SER A 32 4.22 10.78 1.60
N ARG A 33 4.99 11.84 1.32
CA ARG A 33 4.45 13.15 0.92
C ARG A 33 3.53 13.04 -0.29
N GLN A 34 3.97 12.33 -1.32
CA GLN A 34 3.21 12.07 -2.55
C GLN A 34 1.89 11.34 -2.28
N ALA A 35 1.89 10.32 -1.41
CA ALA A 35 0.67 9.63 -1.05
C ALA A 35 -0.33 10.56 -0.33
N ILE A 36 0.16 11.45 0.53
CA ILE A 36 -0.68 12.46 1.19
C ILE A 36 -1.26 13.45 0.17
N GLU A 37 -0.47 13.90 -0.81
CA GLU A 37 -0.94 14.80 -1.86
C GLU A 37 -2.03 14.16 -2.72
N ILE A 38 -1.85 12.89 -3.12
CA ILE A 38 -2.88 12.13 -3.84
C ILE A 38 -4.16 12.00 -3.00
N LEU A 39 -4.04 11.70 -1.69
CA LEU A 39 -5.22 11.64 -0.81
C LEU A 39 -5.92 12.99 -0.68
N LYS A 40 -5.19 14.11 -0.64
CA LYS A 40 -5.77 15.46 -0.63
C LYS A 40 -6.52 15.77 -1.93
N GLN A 41 -6.00 15.33 -3.08
CA GLN A 41 -6.70 15.45 -4.36
C GLN A 41 -7.98 14.62 -4.36
N ILE A 42 -7.92 13.37 -3.90
CA ILE A 42 -9.09 12.49 -3.78
C ILE A 42 -10.15 13.12 -2.84
N TYR A 43 -9.72 13.74 -1.74
CA TYR A 43 -10.61 14.40 -0.80
C TYR A 43 -11.46 15.52 -1.45
N GLN A 44 -11.00 16.16 -2.53
CA GLN A 44 -11.82 17.13 -3.26
C GLN A 44 -13.05 16.49 -3.93
N PHE A 45 -12.99 15.19 -4.23
CA PHE A 45 -14.07 14.44 -4.87
C PHE A 45 -14.94 13.70 -3.86
N SER A 46 -14.32 13.06 -2.87
CA SER A 46 -15.02 12.16 -1.93
C SER A 46 -15.07 12.65 -0.49
N GLY A 47 -14.57 13.85 -0.19
CA GLY A 47 -14.41 14.34 1.19
C GLY A 47 -15.71 14.51 1.98
N ASN A 48 -16.86 14.55 1.31
CA ASN A 48 -18.19 14.58 1.92
C ASN A 48 -18.78 13.18 2.18
N HIS A 49 -18.00 12.11 1.94
CA HIS A 49 -18.40 10.72 2.16
C HIS A 49 -17.54 10.07 3.24
N GLU A 50 -18.06 9.00 3.85
CA GLU A 50 -17.34 8.23 4.87
C GLU A 50 -16.14 7.45 4.30
N LEU A 51 -16.19 7.12 3.00
CA LEU A 51 -15.17 6.34 2.32
C LEU A 51 -14.32 7.23 1.41
N ILE A 52 -13.00 7.03 1.44
CA ILE A 52 -12.07 7.73 0.54
C ILE A 52 -12.26 7.27 -0.91
N PHE A 53 -12.37 5.96 -1.12
CA PHE A 53 -12.60 5.35 -2.44
C PHE A 53 -14.04 4.89 -2.55
N ILE A 54 -14.90 5.81 -2.97
CA ILE A 54 -16.33 5.58 -3.16
C ILE A 54 -16.62 4.75 -4.42
N GLY A 55 -17.71 3.97 -4.38
CA GLY A 55 -18.24 3.29 -5.54
C GLY A 55 -18.91 4.26 -6.50
N ASP A 56 -18.62 4.10 -7.79
CA ASP A 56 -19.14 4.93 -8.88
C ASP A 56 -20.69 5.00 -8.91
N HIS A 57 -21.36 3.88 -8.67
CA HIS A 57 -22.83 3.81 -8.68
C HIS A 57 -23.47 4.11 -7.32
N ASN A 58 -22.74 3.91 -6.22
CA ASN A 58 -23.26 4.13 -4.86
C ASN A 58 -22.13 4.61 -3.95
N PRO A 59 -22.12 5.91 -3.59
CA PRO A 59 -21.07 6.50 -2.76
C PRO A 59 -20.97 5.95 -1.33
N ARG A 60 -22.01 5.25 -0.83
CA ARG A 60 -21.99 4.57 0.47
C ARG A 60 -21.30 3.21 0.44
N LYS A 61 -20.96 2.70 -0.74
CA LYS A 61 -20.24 1.43 -0.92
C LYS A 61 -18.81 1.72 -1.39
N PRO A 62 -17.83 0.87 -1.02
CA PRO A 62 -16.47 1.05 -1.50
C PRO A 62 -16.37 0.75 -3.00
N MET A 63 -15.38 1.39 -3.64
CA MET A 63 -14.97 1.06 -5.00
C MET A 63 -14.65 -0.43 -5.13
N SER A 64 -15.05 -1.05 -6.24
CA SER A 64 -14.73 -2.46 -6.51
C SER A 64 -13.26 -2.60 -6.91
N GLU A 65 -12.61 -3.71 -6.54
CA GLU A 65 -11.26 -4.04 -7.00
C GLU A 65 -11.17 -4.06 -8.54
N ASN A 66 -12.23 -4.54 -9.19
CA ASN A 66 -12.34 -4.57 -10.65
C ASN A 66 -12.27 -3.18 -11.28
N THR A 67 -12.66 -2.12 -10.58
CA THR A 67 -12.59 -0.75 -11.08
C THR A 67 -11.14 -0.34 -11.35
N VAL A 68 -10.20 -0.72 -10.46
CA VAL A 68 -8.76 -0.43 -10.64
C VAL A 68 -8.21 -1.19 -11.85
N ASN A 69 -8.53 -2.48 -11.96
CA ASN A 69 -8.08 -3.28 -13.10
C ASN A 69 -8.72 -2.83 -14.43
N ASN A 70 -9.98 -2.38 -14.41
CA ASN A 70 -10.62 -1.76 -15.58
C ASN A 70 -9.89 -0.49 -16.01
N ALA A 71 -9.53 0.38 -15.06
CA ALA A 71 -8.79 1.60 -15.37
C ALA A 71 -7.42 1.30 -16.02
N LEU A 72 -6.70 0.29 -15.52
CA LEU A 72 -5.44 -0.16 -16.13
C LEU A 72 -5.63 -0.63 -17.57
N ARG A 73 -6.68 -1.41 -17.84
CA ARG A 73 -7.01 -1.86 -19.20
C ARG A 73 -7.35 -0.71 -20.13
N VAL A 74 -8.07 0.30 -19.65
CA VAL A 74 -8.38 1.51 -20.43
C VAL A 74 -7.11 2.31 -20.77
N MET A 75 -6.12 2.31 -19.89
CA MET A 75 -4.79 2.91 -20.15
C MET A 75 -3.91 2.08 -21.08
N GLY A 76 -4.37 0.91 -21.54
CA GLY A 76 -3.68 0.05 -22.49
C GLY A 76 -2.90 -1.12 -21.88
N TYR A 77 -2.97 -1.34 -20.56
CA TYR A 77 -2.26 -2.43 -19.90
C TYR A 77 -3.05 -3.73 -19.87
N ASP A 78 -2.42 -4.86 -20.18
CA ASP A 78 -2.97 -6.19 -19.94
C ASP A 78 -2.80 -6.60 -18.46
N THR A 79 -3.91 -6.54 -17.73
CA THR A 79 -3.97 -6.94 -16.32
C THR A 79 -3.71 -8.42 -16.01
N LYS A 80 -3.56 -9.27 -17.03
CA LYS A 80 -3.19 -10.69 -16.85
C LYS A 80 -1.69 -10.92 -17.01
N THR A 81 -1.04 -10.16 -17.88
CA THR A 81 0.35 -10.42 -18.30
C THR A 81 1.33 -9.31 -17.93
N GLU A 82 0.86 -8.06 -17.81
CA GLU A 82 1.70 -6.90 -17.53
C GLU A 82 1.57 -6.41 -16.08
N VAL A 83 0.45 -5.76 -15.74
CA VAL A 83 0.25 -5.17 -14.41
C VAL A 83 -1.20 -5.19 -13.97
N CYS A 84 -1.44 -5.66 -12.75
CA CYS A 84 -2.74 -5.58 -12.07
C CYS A 84 -2.58 -4.87 -10.72
N GLY A 85 -3.69 -4.61 -10.04
CA GLY A 85 -3.66 -4.00 -8.70
C GLY A 85 -2.74 -4.73 -7.72
N HIS A 86 -2.68 -6.07 -7.76
CA HIS A 86 -1.74 -6.84 -6.94
C HIS A 86 -0.28 -6.69 -7.40
N GLY A 87 -0.04 -6.55 -8.71
CA GLY A 87 1.29 -6.38 -9.30
C GLY A 87 2.06 -5.18 -8.75
N PHE A 88 1.37 -4.07 -8.45
CA PHE A 88 2.00 -2.90 -7.83
C PHE A 88 2.64 -3.18 -6.48
N ARG A 89 2.01 -4.06 -5.68
CA ARG A 89 2.54 -4.44 -4.38
C ARG A 89 3.80 -5.28 -4.51
N THR A 90 3.80 -6.22 -5.45
CA THR A 90 4.99 -7.02 -5.78
C THR A 90 6.12 -6.13 -6.26
N MET A 91 5.83 -5.19 -7.16
CA MET A 91 6.80 -4.23 -7.69
C MET A 91 7.45 -3.40 -6.57
N ALA A 92 6.64 -2.86 -5.65
CA ALA A 92 7.15 -2.12 -4.50
C ALA A 92 8.03 -3.01 -3.60
N CYS A 93 7.57 -4.22 -3.27
CA CYS A 93 8.34 -5.17 -2.45
C CYS A 93 9.69 -5.52 -3.09
N SER A 94 9.71 -5.90 -4.37
CA SER A 94 10.93 -6.21 -5.11
C SER A 94 11.89 -5.02 -5.16
N SER A 95 11.40 -3.82 -5.50
CA SER A 95 12.24 -2.63 -5.58
C SER A 95 12.86 -2.25 -4.24
N LEU A 96 12.09 -2.37 -3.15
CA LEU A 96 12.59 -2.12 -1.80
C LEU A 96 13.68 -3.12 -1.42
N ILE A 97 13.52 -4.40 -1.74
CA ILE A 97 14.54 -5.43 -1.49
C ILE A 97 15.79 -5.20 -2.36
N GLU A 98 15.61 -4.94 -3.66
CA GLU A 98 16.69 -4.72 -4.63
C GLU A 98 17.52 -3.47 -4.34
N SER A 99 16.93 -2.44 -3.71
CA SER A 99 17.69 -1.26 -3.27
C SER A 99 18.85 -1.60 -2.32
N GLY A 100 18.68 -2.65 -1.51
CA GLY A 100 19.61 -3.03 -0.45
C GLY A 100 19.74 -2.00 0.68
N LEU A 101 18.81 -1.05 0.78
CA LEU A 101 18.85 0.05 1.75
C LEU A 101 18.10 -0.25 3.06
N TRP A 102 17.19 -1.23 3.04
CA TRP A 102 16.24 -1.47 4.13
C TRP A 102 16.41 -2.87 4.71
N SER A 103 16.17 -3.00 6.01
CA SER A 103 16.11 -4.30 6.66
C SER A 103 14.93 -5.12 6.11
N LYS A 104 15.16 -6.42 5.94
CA LYS A 104 14.12 -7.36 5.52
C LYS A 104 12.90 -7.29 6.46
N ASP A 105 13.13 -7.15 7.76
CA ASP A 105 12.07 -7.11 8.75
C ASP A 105 11.19 -5.84 8.58
N ALA A 106 11.77 -4.69 8.21
CA ALA A 106 11.01 -3.49 7.89
C ALA A 106 10.16 -3.64 6.62
N VAL A 107 10.71 -4.26 5.56
CA VAL A 107 9.98 -4.54 4.30
C VAL A 107 8.81 -5.49 4.56
N GLU A 108 9.05 -6.61 5.22
CA GLU A 108 8.00 -7.60 5.56
C GLU A 108 6.91 -6.99 6.43
N ARG A 109 7.29 -6.18 7.42
CA ARG A 109 6.33 -5.41 8.25
C ARG A 109 5.51 -4.45 7.41
N GLN A 110 6.11 -3.70 6.49
CA GLN A 110 5.37 -2.81 5.58
C GLN A 110 4.34 -3.58 4.75
N MET A 111 4.71 -4.79 4.32
CA MET A 111 3.82 -5.70 3.63
C MET A 111 2.81 -6.38 4.57
N SER A 112 2.70 -6.05 5.86
CA SER A 112 1.76 -6.73 6.77
C SER A 112 1.92 -8.26 6.72
N HIS A 113 3.16 -8.73 6.52
CA HIS A 113 3.51 -10.13 6.61
C HIS A 113 3.87 -10.45 8.07
N GLN A 114 3.43 -11.61 8.56
CA GLN A 114 3.90 -12.13 9.85
C GLN A 114 5.17 -12.95 9.67
N GLU A 115 6.11 -12.75 10.60
CA GLU A 115 7.23 -13.66 10.78
C GLU A 115 6.69 -15.05 11.12
N ARG A 116 7.03 -16.04 10.29
CA ARG A 116 6.55 -17.42 10.46
C ARG A 116 7.41 -18.21 11.44
N ASN A 117 8.59 -17.71 11.78
CA ASN A 117 9.50 -18.35 12.72
C ASN A 117 9.17 -17.93 14.17
N SER A 118 8.61 -18.86 14.95
CA SER A 118 8.16 -18.63 16.33
C SER A 118 9.26 -18.15 17.27
N VAL A 119 10.51 -18.56 17.05
CA VAL A 119 11.67 -18.13 17.87
C VAL A 119 12.03 -16.68 17.56
N ARG A 120 12.03 -16.30 16.28
CA ARG A 120 12.36 -14.93 15.83
C ARG A 120 11.21 -13.95 16.14
N ALA A 121 9.97 -14.41 16.07
CA ALA A 121 8.78 -13.65 16.41
C ALA A 121 8.84 -13.12 17.86
N ALA A 122 9.28 -13.94 18.83
CA ALA A 122 9.37 -13.54 20.24
C ALA A 122 10.26 -12.32 20.50
N TYR A 123 11.32 -12.13 19.71
CA TYR A 123 12.26 -11.00 19.84
C TYR A 123 11.86 -9.81 18.97
N ILE A 124 11.35 -10.06 17.75
CA ILE A 124 11.04 -9.02 16.76
C ILE A 124 9.68 -8.34 17.03
N HIS A 125 8.74 -9.00 17.72
CA HIS A 125 7.37 -8.50 17.96
C HIS A 125 7.26 -7.11 18.62
N LYS A 126 8.34 -6.57 19.21
CA LYS A 126 8.34 -5.23 19.83
C LYS A 126 8.83 -4.10 18.92
N ALA A 127 9.71 -4.35 17.96
CA ALA A 127 10.30 -3.27 17.16
C ALA A 127 9.44 -3.02 15.92
N GLU A 128 8.66 -1.95 15.86
CA GLU A 128 7.78 -1.63 14.71
C GLU A 128 8.53 -1.15 13.45
N HIS A 129 9.84 -0.87 13.58
CA HIS A 129 10.69 -0.28 12.53
C HIS A 129 10.08 0.99 11.92
N ILE A 130 9.34 1.77 12.71
CA ILE A 130 8.45 2.78 12.16
C ILE A 130 9.18 3.92 11.45
N GLU A 131 10.33 4.33 11.98
CA GLU A 131 11.15 5.39 11.38
C GLU A 131 11.87 4.91 10.12
N GLU A 132 12.40 3.67 10.13
CA GLU A 132 12.95 3.04 8.93
C GLU A 132 11.87 2.91 7.84
N ARG A 133 10.67 2.45 8.21
CA ARG A 133 9.55 2.32 7.27
C ARG A 133 9.07 3.67 6.74
N ARG A 134 9.17 4.74 7.52
CA ARG A 134 8.86 6.11 7.06
C ARG A 134 9.83 6.54 5.97
N LEU A 135 11.13 6.36 6.18
CA LEU A 135 12.16 6.66 5.18
C LEU A 135 11.98 5.77 3.95
N MET A 136 11.67 4.49 4.16
CA MET A 136 11.46 3.50 3.10
C MET A 136 10.31 3.84 2.16
N VAL A 137 9.14 4.19 2.69
CA VAL A 137 7.99 4.56 1.82
C VAL A 137 8.19 5.92 1.15
N GLN A 138 8.96 6.82 1.78
CA GLN A 138 9.31 8.09 1.15
C GLN A 138 10.28 7.86 -0.02
N TRP A 139 11.32 7.05 0.18
CA TRP A 139 12.26 6.66 -0.88
C TRP A 139 11.55 5.97 -2.04
N TRP A 140 10.58 5.08 -1.77
CA TRP A 140 9.80 4.44 -2.82
C TRP A 140 9.03 5.46 -3.67
N ALA A 141 8.43 6.47 -3.03
CA ALA A 141 7.72 7.52 -3.75
C ALA A 141 8.67 8.39 -4.57
N ASP A 142 9.82 8.76 -4.00
CA ASP A 142 10.84 9.55 -4.71
C ASP A 142 11.44 8.75 -5.89
N TYR A 143 11.59 7.43 -5.74
CA TYR A 143 12.04 6.51 -6.80
C TYR A 143 11.07 6.46 -7.97
N LEU A 144 9.76 6.42 -7.69
CA LEU A 144 8.72 6.46 -8.72
C LEU A 144 8.74 7.79 -9.47
N ASP A 145 8.87 8.91 -8.77
CA ASP A 145 8.92 10.23 -9.40
C ASP A 145 10.18 10.39 -10.27
N ALA A 146 11.34 9.91 -9.81
CA ALA A 146 12.55 9.88 -10.62
C ALA A 146 12.35 9.07 -11.92
N ASN A 147 11.67 7.92 -11.83
CA ASN A 147 11.37 7.07 -12.98
C ASN A 147 10.33 7.66 -13.96
N ARG A 148 9.60 8.72 -13.58
CA ARG A 148 8.76 9.47 -14.55
C ARG A 148 9.61 10.27 -15.52
N GLU A 149 10.75 10.79 -15.06
CA GLU A 149 11.64 11.65 -15.84
C GLU A 149 12.70 10.85 -16.58
N ARG A 150 13.29 9.85 -15.89
CA ARG A 150 14.35 9.01 -16.44
C ARG A 150 14.36 7.66 -15.76
N HIS A 151 14.50 6.59 -16.54
CA HIS A 151 14.67 5.26 -15.99
C HIS A 151 15.92 5.15 -15.10
N VAL A 152 15.71 4.74 -13.85
CA VAL A 152 16.76 4.45 -12.85
C VAL A 152 16.37 3.16 -12.13
N GLY A 153 17.29 2.20 -12.06
CA GLY A 153 17.05 0.95 -11.34
C GLY A 153 17.08 1.13 -9.82
N ALA A 154 16.34 0.30 -9.10
CA ALA A 154 16.18 0.39 -7.64
C ALA A 154 17.51 0.37 -6.88
N PHE A 155 18.46 -0.47 -7.27
CA PHE A 155 19.79 -0.54 -6.63
C PHE A 155 20.60 0.77 -6.77
N GLY A 156 20.44 1.48 -7.89
CA GLY A 156 21.19 2.70 -8.20
C GLY A 156 20.54 3.97 -7.67
N PHE A 157 19.30 3.93 -7.20
CA PHE A 157 18.60 5.12 -6.74
C PHE A 157 18.95 5.47 -5.28
N GLY A 158 19.50 6.67 -5.07
CA GLY A 158 19.93 7.15 -3.75
C GLY A 158 21.34 6.71 -3.35
N ARG A 159 22.16 6.28 -4.32
CA ARG A 159 23.60 6.03 -4.19
C ARG A 159 24.40 7.05 -4.99
#